data_AF-A0AAD5GJF1-F1
#
_entry.id   AF-A0AAD5GJF1-F1
#
_cell.length_a   1.000
_cell.length_b   1.000
_cell.length_c   1.000
_cell.angle_alpha   90.00
_cell.angle_beta   90.00
_cell.angle_gamma   90.00
#
_symmetry.space_group_name_H-M   'P 1'
#
loop_
_entity.id
_entity.type
_entity.pdbx_description
1 polymer ?
#
loop_
_entity_poly.entity_id
_entity_poly.type
_entity_poly.pdbx_seq_one_letter_code
_entity_poly.pdbx_strand_id
1 'polypeptide(L)'
;MIKSSALCCCKVYISETRNKAALELIEGAAKQMFPEAAIVNKFEDERYNRVGYTLVSNSSSKHAVFSMLKAAYDAIDFRFHSGTHPRLGVVDHICFHPFSSSSTSLHQVAMAATALAKDVASILQVPTYTYGAAHKEQRSLDAIRRELGYFKPNASGHQWSGGLESGVLPLEPDEGPAQAVKAKGVAVIGATKWVDNYNVPVFCTDIGTVRRIARRVSGRGGGLASVQSMALAKL
;
A
#
# COMPACT_ATOMS: atom_id res chain seq x y z
N MET A 1 17.16 -18.60 -27.97
CA MET A 1 17.33 -18.08 -26.60
C MET A 1 16.36 -16.92 -26.39
N ILE A 2 15.27 -17.13 -25.63
CA ILE A 2 14.41 -16.02 -25.20
C ILE A 2 15.23 -15.24 -24.16
N LYS A 3 15.62 -13.99 -24.46
CA LYS A 3 16.26 -13.12 -23.47
C LYS A 3 15.30 -13.02 -22.28
N SER A 4 15.72 -13.49 -21.11
CA SER A 4 14.97 -13.33 -19.86
C SER A 4 14.82 -11.83 -19.60
N SER A 5 13.64 -11.28 -19.88
CA SER A 5 13.33 -9.89 -19.58
C SER A 5 13.26 -9.74 -18.06
N ALA A 6 13.97 -8.76 -17.50
CA ALA A 6 13.91 -8.42 -16.09
C ALA A 6 12.47 -8.08 -15.70
N LEU A 7 11.78 -9.01 -15.03
CA LEU A 7 10.39 -8.85 -14.61
C LEU A 7 10.34 -8.43 -13.15
N CYS A 8 9.62 -7.35 -12.90
CA CYS A 8 9.27 -6.90 -11.56
C CYS A 8 7.76 -6.97 -11.36
N CYS A 9 7.38 -7.20 -10.12
CA CYS A 9 5.99 -7.13 -9.68
C CYS A 9 5.83 -5.92 -8.76
N CYS A 10 4.76 -5.16 -8.94
CA CYS A 10 4.38 -4.08 -8.05
C CYS A 10 2.98 -4.31 -7.50
N LYS A 11 2.83 -4.30 -6.18
CA LYS A 11 1.54 -4.31 -5.51
C LYS A 11 1.18 -2.88 -5.11
N VAL A 12 0.05 -2.37 -5.59
CA VAL A 12 -0.43 -1.00 -5.34
C VAL A 12 -1.75 -1.09 -4.60
N TYR A 13 -1.85 -0.41 -3.46
CA TYR A 13 -3.08 -0.40 -2.67
C TYR A 13 -3.65 1.00 -2.54
N ILE A 14 -4.92 1.16 -2.91
CA ILE A 14 -5.62 2.44 -2.95
C ILE A 14 -6.85 2.33 -2.04
N SER A 15 -7.06 3.36 -1.23
CA SER A 15 -8.18 3.48 -0.30
C SER A 15 -9.46 3.90 -1.04
N GLU A 16 -9.96 3.05 -1.93
CA GLU A 16 -11.22 3.23 -2.66
C GLU A 16 -11.65 1.89 -3.28
N THR A 17 -12.94 1.54 -3.20
CA THR A 17 -13.58 0.46 -3.98
C THR A 17 -15.01 0.79 -4.44
N ARG A 18 -15.59 1.88 -3.95
CA ARG A 18 -16.99 2.27 -4.17
C ARG A 18 -17.16 3.22 -5.34
N ASN A 19 -16.19 4.11 -5.56
CA ASN A 19 -16.17 5.03 -6.70
C ASN A 19 -15.63 4.35 -7.97
N LYS A 20 -16.52 3.68 -8.72
CA LYS A 20 -16.16 2.94 -9.93
C LYS A 20 -15.49 3.81 -11.01
N ALA A 21 -15.96 5.03 -11.20
CA ALA A 21 -15.39 5.96 -12.18
C ALA A 21 -13.93 6.31 -11.83
N ALA A 22 -13.62 6.52 -10.55
CA ALA A 22 -12.24 6.73 -10.12
C ALA A 22 -11.36 5.48 -10.38
N LEU A 23 -11.87 4.28 -10.09
CA LEU A 23 -11.14 3.03 -10.35
C LEU A 23 -10.86 2.82 -11.85
N GLU A 24 -11.82 3.11 -12.71
CA GLU A 24 -11.66 3.03 -14.16
C GLU A 24 -10.58 4.00 -14.66
N LEU A 25 -10.56 5.24 -14.16
CA LEU A 25 -9.51 6.22 -14.47
C LEU A 25 -8.13 5.73 -14.03
N ILE A 26 -8.03 5.18 -12.82
CA ILE A 26 -6.78 4.65 -12.25
C ILE A 26 -6.25 3.49 -13.10
N GLU A 27 -7.11 2.51 -13.42
CA GLU A 27 -6.70 1.37 -14.25
C GLU A 27 -6.36 1.79 -15.68
N GLY A 28 -7.14 2.71 -16.25
CA GLY A 28 -6.91 3.27 -17.58
C GLY A 28 -5.56 3.97 -17.69
N ALA A 29 -5.14 4.69 -16.65
CA ALA A 29 -3.87 5.42 -16.61
C ALA A 29 -2.64 4.51 -16.76
N ALA A 30 -2.70 3.27 -16.27
CA ALA A 30 -1.67 2.26 -16.54
C ALA A 30 -1.86 1.63 -17.93
N LYS A 31 -3.06 1.10 -18.22
CA LYS A 31 -3.33 0.31 -19.43
C LYS A 31 -3.07 1.08 -20.73
N GLN A 32 -3.40 2.37 -20.76
CA GLN A 32 -3.30 3.18 -21.98
C GLN A 32 -1.88 3.69 -22.24
N MET A 33 -1.18 4.11 -21.19
CA MET A 33 0.15 4.71 -21.31
C MET A 33 1.29 3.70 -21.26
N PHE A 34 1.06 2.55 -20.63
CA PHE A 34 2.09 1.52 -20.35
C PHE A 34 1.52 0.12 -20.60
N PRO A 35 1.19 -0.24 -21.86
CA PRO A 35 0.59 -1.53 -22.19
C PRO A 35 1.45 -2.75 -21.78
N GLU A 36 2.77 -2.56 -21.62
CA GLU A 36 3.71 -3.57 -21.14
C GLU A 36 3.70 -3.77 -19.61
N ALA A 37 2.99 -2.93 -18.86
CA ALA A 37 2.75 -3.06 -17.44
C ALA A 37 1.35 -3.62 -17.17
N ALA A 38 1.23 -4.95 -17.24
CA ALA A 38 -0.05 -5.63 -17.11
C ALA A 38 -0.54 -5.65 -15.66
N ILE A 39 -1.78 -5.25 -15.43
CA ILE A 39 -2.50 -5.53 -14.19
C ILE A 39 -2.95 -6.99 -14.25
N VAL A 40 -2.26 -7.88 -13.53
CA VAL A 40 -2.50 -9.33 -13.55
C VAL A 40 -3.46 -9.80 -12.47
N ASN A 41 -3.68 -8.98 -11.44
CA ASN A 41 -4.63 -9.27 -10.37
C ASN A 41 -5.21 -7.98 -9.79
N LYS A 42 -6.49 -8.03 -9.41
CA LYS A 42 -7.24 -6.98 -8.72
C LYS A 42 -8.01 -7.61 -7.57
N PHE A 43 -7.72 -7.20 -6.35
CA PHE A 43 -8.45 -7.59 -5.16
C PHE A 43 -9.26 -6.40 -4.65
N GLU A 44 -10.57 -6.55 -4.55
CA GLU A 44 -11.50 -5.52 -4.09
C GLU A 44 -12.32 -6.03 -2.91
N ASP A 45 -12.47 -5.20 -1.88
CA ASP A 45 -13.43 -5.43 -0.81
C ASP A 45 -14.13 -4.10 -0.45
N GLU A 46 -15.44 -4.08 -0.60
CA GLU A 46 -16.28 -2.88 -0.41
C GLU A 46 -16.33 -2.41 1.05
N ARG A 47 -16.24 -3.36 2.00
CA ARG A 47 -16.27 -3.04 3.44
C ARG A 47 -14.93 -2.48 3.89
N TYR A 48 -13.83 -3.08 3.39
CA TYR A 48 -12.49 -2.52 3.58
C TYR A 48 -12.36 -1.13 2.94
N ASN A 49 -13.13 -0.87 1.87
CA ASN A 49 -13.00 0.30 1.03
C ASN A 49 -11.55 0.51 0.55
N ARG A 50 -10.97 -0.58 0.03
CA ARG A 50 -9.57 -0.63 -0.40
C ARG A 50 -9.40 -1.64 -1.52
N VAL A 51 -8.81 -1.20 -2.62
CA VAL A 51 -8.43 -2.03 -3.76
C VAL A 51 -6.93 -2.33 -3.71
N GLY A 52 -6.55 -3.54 -4.09
CA GLY A 52 -5.17 -3.96 -4.31
C GLY A 52 -4.95 -4.41 -5.75
N TYR A 53 -4.07 -3.73 -6.46
CA TYR A 53 -3.62 -4.11 -7.79
C TYR A 53 -2.29 -4.83 -7.73
N THR A 54 -2.10 -5.82 -8.59
CA THR A 54 -0.80 -6.43 -8.85
C THR A 54 -0.44 -6.19 -10.30
N LEU A 55 0.63 -5.43 -10.50
CA LEU A 55 1.19 -5.13 -11.81
C LEU A 55 2.43 -5.99 -12.03
N VAL A 56 2.58 -6.52 -13.23
CA VAL A 56 3.80 -7.17 -13.69
C VAL A 56 4.29 -6.45 -14.93
N SER A 57 5.55 -6.03 -14.91
CA SER A 57 6.16 -5.34 -16.03
C SER A 57 7.66 -5.61 -16.09
N ASN A 58 8.27 -5.16 -17.17
CA ASN A 58 9.72 -5.01 -17.25
C ASN A 58 10.19 -3.72 -16.53
N SER A 59 11.06 -2.92 -17.14
CA SER A 59 11.61 -1.68 -16.59
C SER A 59 10.61 -0.53 -16.39
N SER A 60 9.37 -0.62 -16.89
CA SER A 60 8.41 0.50 -16.86
C SER A 60 7.47 0.53 -15.63
N SER A 61 7.58 -0.40 -14.67
CA SER A 61 6.69 -0.48 -13.51
C SER A 61 6.54 0.84 -12.75
N LYS A 62 7.65 1.56 -12.52
CA LYS A 62 7.64 2.83 -11.81
C LYS A 62 6.70 3.86 -12.46
N HIS A 63 6.80 4.00 -13.78
CA HIS A 63 6.04 5.01 -14.53
C HIS A 63 4.56 4.64 -14.63
N ALA A 64 4.26 3.36 -14.88
CA ALA A 64 2.89 2.84 -14.85
C ALA A 64 2.24 3.07 -13.48
N VAL A 65 2.93 2.70 -12.41
CA VAL A 65 2.46 2.92 -11.04
C VAL A 65 2.27 4.41 -10.78
N PHE A 66 3.24 5.27 -11.09
CA PHE A 66 3.12 6.73 -10.91
C PHE A 66 1.89 7.30 -11.61
N SER A 67 1.61 6.86 -12.85
CA SER A 67 0.42 7.26 -13.60
C SER A 67 -0.87 6.89 -12.87
N MET A 68 -0.95 5.66 -12.34
CA MET A 68 -2.09 5.24 -11.50
C MET A 68 -2.22 6.10 -10.24
N LEU A 69 -1.11 6.43 -9.57
CA LEU A 69 -1.17 7.25 -8.35
C LEU A 69 -1.66 8.66 -8.66
N LYS A 70 -1.16 9.26 -9.75
CA LYS A 70 -1.63 10.58 -10.19
C LYS A 70 -3.15 10.56 -10.42
N ALA A 71 -3.65 9.59 -11.18
CA ALA A 71 -5.09 9.43 -11.40
C ALA A 71 -5.85 9.24 -10.08
N ALA A 72 -5.30 8.48 -9.13
CA ALA A 72 -5.92 8.27 -7.82
C ALA A 72 -6.02 9.57 -7.01
N TYR A 73 -4.94 10.36 -6.93
CA TYR A 73 -4.97 11.64 -6.21
C TYR A 73 -5.80 12.73 -6.90
N ASP A 74 -5.98 12.63 -8.22
CA ASP A 74 -6.85 13.54 -8.99
C ASP A 74 -8.34 13.17 -8.80
N ALA A 75 -8.68 11.88 -8.64
CA ALA A 75 -10.06 11.39 -8.62
C ALA A 75 -10.64 11.11 -7.22
N ILE A 76 -9.80 10.97 -6.19
CA ILE A 76 -10.22 10.56 -4.85
C ILE A 76 -9.92 11.67 -3.85
N ASP A 77 -10.94 12.04 -3.07
CA ASP A 77 -10.78 12.91 -1.90
C ASP A 77 -10.89 12.09 -0.61
N PHE A 78 -9.74 11.89 0.03
CA PHE A 78 -9.62 11.08 1.23
C PHE A 78 -10.42 11.60 2.44
N ARG A 79 -10.87 12.87 2.41
CA ARG A 79 -11.74 13.42 3.46
C ARG A 79 -13.09 12.72 3.54
N PHE A 80 -13.54 12.11 2.45
CA PHE A 80 -14.81 11.39 2.38
C PHE A 80 -14.64 9.87 2.47
N HIS A 81 -13.40 9.38 2.60
CA HIS A 81 -13.14 7.96 2.72
C HIS A 81 -13.66 7.42 4.07
N SER A 82 -14.25 6.24 4.03
CA SER A 82 -14.55 5.43 5.21
C SER A 82 -14.45 3.94 4.91
N GLY A 83 -13.93 3.15 5.84
CA GLY A 83 -13.76 1.71 5.68
C GLY A 83 -13.39 0.98 6.97
N THR A 84 -13.48 -0.35 6.94
CA THR A 84 -13.08 -1.22 8.07
C THR A 84 -11.61 -1.63 8.01
N HIS A 85 -10.89 -1.27 6.94
CA HIS A 85 -9.47 -1.52 6.81
C HIS A 85 -8.68 -0.27 7.25
N PRO A 86 -7.61 -0.43 8.06
CA PRO A 86 -6.64 0.62 8.32
C PRO A 86 -6.16 1.34 7.05
N ARG A 87 -5.97 2.66 7.13
CA ARG A 87 -5.50 3.51 6.03
C ARG A 87 -4.59 4.64 6.54
N LEU A 88 -3.78 5.23 5.66
CA LEU A 88 -3.03 6.47 5.94
C LEU A 88 -3.24 7.57 4.89
N GLY A 89 -3.76 7.23 3.72
CA GLY A 89 -3.99 8.16 2.62
C GLY A 89 -4.76 7.51 1.48
N VAL A 90 -4.95 8.28 0.39
CA VAL A 90 -5.53 7.78 -0.87
C VAL A 90 -4.75 6.54 -1.34
N VAL A 91 -3.42 6.60 -1.26
CA VAL A 91 -2.53 5.48 -1.54
C VAL A 91 -2.04 4.92 -0.20
N ASP A 92 -2.54 3.74 0.17
CA ASP A 92 -2.20 3.13 1.46
C ASP A 92 -0.75 2.65 1.49
N HIS A 93 -0.37 1.78 0.55
CA HIS A 93 1.02 1.42 0.35
C HIS A 93 1.28 0.85 -1.04
N ILE A 94 2.56 0.89 -1.42
CA ILE A 94 3.09 0.32 -2.65
C ILE A 94 4.28 -0.56 -2.30
N CYS A 95 4.36 -1.76 -2.88
CA CYS A 95 5.50 -2.65 -2.71
C CYS A 95 6.01 -3.17 -4.05
N PHE A 96 7.29 -2.96 -4.31
CA PHE A 96 7.97 -3.60 -5.43
C PHE A 96 8.62 -4.91 -4.98
N HIS A 97 8.49 -5.93 -5.81
CA HIS A 97 9.02 -7.26 -5.60
C HIS A 97 9.84 -7.70 -6.82
N PRO A 98 11.02 -8.32 -6.62
CA PRO A 98 11.67 -9.04 -7.70
C PRO A 98 10.79 -10.25 -8.05
N PHE A 99 10.27 -10.33 -9.29
CA PHE A 99 9.39 -11.43 -9.69
C PHE A 99 10.20 -12.66 -10.11
N SER A 100 11.28 -12.44 -10.85
CA SER A 100 12.26 -13.48 -11.18
C SER A 100 13.64 -13.08 -10.65
N SER A 101 14.06 -13.75 -9.58
CA SER A 101 15.34 -13.48 -8.90
C SER A 101 16.57 -13.69 -9.78
N SER A 102 16.44 -14.43 -10.89
CA SER A 102 17.51 -14.60 -11.88
C SER A 102 17.68 -13.41 -12.82
N SER A 103 16.74 -12.47 -12.84
CA SER A 103 16.71 -11.34 -13.79
C SER A 103 16.51 -9.97 -13.13
N THR A 104 15.96 -9.91 -11.93
CA THR A 104 15.72 -8.66 -11.20
C THR A 104 16.13 -8.82 -9.74
N SER A 105 17.05 -7.99 -9.28
CA SER A 105 17.53 -8.00 -7.90
C SER A 105 16.62 -7.17 -7.01
N LEU A 106 16.63 -7.47 -5.70
CA LEU A 106 15.93 -6.68 -4.70
C LEU A 106 16.43 -5.21 -4.67
N HIS A 107 17.71 -4.99 -4.96
CA HIS A 107 18.30 -3.66 -5.05
C HIS A 107 17.71 -2.86 -6.23
N GLN A 108 17.53 -3.47 -7.40
CA GLN A 108 16.95 -2.79 -8.56
C GLN A 108 15.52 -2.33 -8.30
N VAL A 109 14.69 -3.17 -7.67
CA VAL A 109 13.32 -2.76 -7.31
C VAL A 109 13.29 -1.75 -6.16
N ALA A 110 14.28 -1.77 -5.26
CA ALA A 110 14.45 -0.74 -4.24
C ALA A 110 14.74 0.63 -4.87
N MET A 111 15.61 0.71 -5.87
CA MET A 111 15.86 1.96 -6.61
C MET A 111 14.58 2.50 -7.26
N ALA A 112 13.76 1.63 -7.85
CA ALA A 112 12.47 2.03 -8.42
C ALA A 112 11.51 2.57 -7.36
N ALA A 113 11.43 1.92 -6.19
CA ALA A 113 10.61 2.38 -5.06
C ALA A 113 11.06 3.74 -4.52
N THR A 114 12.37 3.96 -4.32
CA THR A 114 12.91 5.25 -3.86
C THR A 114 12.69 6.35 -4.90
N ALA A 115 12.87 6.06 -6.20
CA ALA A 115 12.58 7.01 -7.26
C ALA A 115 11.10 7.38 -7.32
N LEU A 116 10.19 6.41 -7.14
CA LEU A 116 8.75 6.67 -7.08
C LEU A 116 8.40 7.55 -5.88
N ALA A 117 8.98 7.29 -4.71
CA ALA A 117 8.77 8.10 -3.51
C ALA A 117 9.13 9.57 -3.73
N LYS A 118 10.27 9.84 -4.38
CA LYS A 118 10.69 11.20 -4.76
C LYS A 118 9.72 11.86 -5.74
N ASP A 119 9.24 11.15 -6.75
CA ASP A 119 8.28 11.70 -7.71
C ASP A 119 6.93 12.02 -7.04
N VAL A 120 6.43 11.12 -6.18
CA VAL A 120 5.19 11.34 -5.42
C VAL A 120 5.35 12.54 -4.47
N ALA A 121 6.48 12.63 -3.78
CA ALA A 121 6.79 13.75 -2.91
C ALA A 121 6.85 15.09 -3.65
N SER A 122 7.60 15.16 -4.75
CA SER A 122 7.86 16.41 -5.47
C SER A 122 6.72 16.84 -6.39
N ILE A 123 6.11 15.92 -7.12
CA ILE A 123 5.09 16.24 -8.13
C ILE A 123 3.70 16.26 -7.50
N LEU A 124 3.39 15.27 -6.66
CA LEU A 124 2.05 15.13 -6.07
C LEU A 124 1.94 15.84 -4.71
N GLN A 125 3.05 16.32 -4.17
CA GLN A 125 3.12 17.05 -2.88
C GLN A 125 2.51 16.22 -1.74
N VAL A 126 2.90 14.94 -1.68
CA VAL A 126 2.45 13.99 -0.66
C VAL A 126 3.65 13.52 0.16
N PRO A 127 3.57 13.54 1.51
CA PRO A 127 4.62 12.97 2.34
C PRO A 127 4.78 11.47 2.07
N THR A 128 6.02 11.02 1.84
CA THR A 128 6.30 9.61 1.57
C THR A 128 7.23 8.97 2.59
N TYR A 129 6.97 7.70 2.85
CA TYR A 129 7.74 6.88 3.78
C TYR A 129 8.22 5.63 3.06
N THR A 130 9.54 5.46 2.97
CA THR A 130 10.16 4.28 2.36
C THR A 130 10.35 3.15 3.35
N TYR A 131 10.31 1.89 2.91
CA TYR A 131 10.52 0.73 3.79
C TYR A 131 11.18 -0.46 3.08
N GLY A 132 11.60 -1.45 3.86
CA GLY A 132 12.31 -2.62 3.36
C GLY A 132 13.61 -2.21 2.66
N ALA A 133 13.95 -2.86 1.55
CA ALA A 133 15.19 -2.57 0.84
C ALA A 133 15.27 -1.14 0.25
N ALA A 134 14.16 -0.41 0.16
CA ALA A 134 14.12 0.98 -0.29
C ALA A 134 14.58 1.99 0.78
N HIS A 135 14.66 1.57 2.05
CA HIS A 135 15.10 2.42 3.16
C HIS A 135 16.47 1.96 3.67
N LYS A 136 17.38 2.90 3.98
CA LYS A 136 18.77 2.62 4.43
C LYS A 136 18.84 1.67 5.63
N GLU A 137 17.97 1.86 6.61
CA GLU A 137 17.89 1.03 7.83
C GLU A 137 16.94 -0.18 7.68
N GLN A 138 16.39 -0.40 6.48
CA GLN A 138 15.45 -1.48 6.19
C GLN A 138 14.27 -1.60 7.17
N ARG A 139 13.75 -0.46 7.64
CA ARG A 139 12.61 -0.41 8.55
C ARG A 139 11.40 -1.15 7.97
N SER A 140 10.63 -1.80 8.83
CA SER A 140 9.48 -2.58 8.41
C SER A 140 8.25 -1.68 8.14
N LEU A 141 7.37 -2.15 7.26
CA LEU A 141 6.10 -1.49 6.97
C LEU A 141 5.23 -1.33 8.23
N ASP A 142 5.24 -2.31 9.12
CA ASP A 142 4.44 -2.28 10.35
C ASP A 142 4.99 -1.31 11.41
N ALA A 143 6.30 -1.03 11.41
CA ALA A 143 6.91 -0.01 12.26
C ALA A 143 6.40 1.39 11.88
N ILE A 144 6.56 1.76 10.60
CA ILE A 144 6.05 3.04 10.05
C ILE A 144 4.56 3.19 10.34
N ARG A 145 3.77 2.17 10.01
CA ARG A 145 2.32 2.17 10.25
C ARG A 145 1.97 2.38 11.72
N ARG A 146 2.74 1.82 12.65
CA ARG A 146 2.50 1.98 14.09
C ARG A 146 2.77 3.40 14.56
N GLU A 147 3.85 3.99 14.10
CA GLU A 147 4.24 5.37 14.42
C GLU A 147 3.23 6.37 13.85
N LEU A 148 2.73 6.12 12.63
CA LEU A 148 1.69 6.92 12.00
C LEU A 148 0.25 6.60 12.47
N GLY A 149 0.08 5.76 13.49
CA GLY A 149 -1.23 5.48 14.10
C GLY A 149 -2.18 4.60 13.27
N TYR A 150 -1.69 3.90 12.25
CA TYR A 150 -2.47 3.07 11.31
C TYR A 150 -3.46 2.12 11.97
N PHE A 151 -3.03 1.44 13.04
CA PHE A 151 -3.80 0.37 13.69
C PHE A 151 -4.83 0.87 14.70
N LYS A 152 -5.01 2.19 14.84
CA LYS A 152 -5.99 2.80 15.75
C LYS A 152 -7.17 3.33 14.92
N PRO A 153 -8.37 2.74 15.04
CA PRO A 153 -9.58 3.31 14.45
C PRO A 153 -9.80 4.74 14.99
N ASN A 154 -10.30 5.63 14.14
CA ASN A 154 -10.62 7.01 14.51
C ASN A 154 -12.14 7.30 14.47
N ALA A 155 -12.97 6.28 14.24
CA ALA A 155 -14.43 6.35 14.26
C ALA A 155 -15.04 5.20 15.08
N SER A 156 -16.35 5.28 15.30
CA SER A 156 -17.13 4.24 16.00
C SER A 156 -17.04 2.87 15.30
N GLY A 157 -17.21 1.78 16.04
CA GLY A 157 -17.43 0.45 15.43
C GLY A 157 -16.22 -0.15 14.69
N HIS A 158 -14.99 0.15 15.10
CA HIS A 158 -13.75 -0.32 14.46
C HIS A 158 -13.55 0.18 13.02
N GLN A 159 -14.05 1.38 12.71
CA GLN A 159 -13.92 1.99 11.40
C GLN A 159 -12.85 3.09 11.38
N TRP A 160 -12.33 3.30 10.18
CA TRP A 160 -11.54 4.46 9.82
C TRP A 160 -12.39 5.36 8.94
N SER A 161 -12.45 6.64 9.27
CA SER A 161 -13.25 7.62 8.53
C SER A 161 -12.53 8.95 8.44
N GLY A 162 -12.71 9.63 7.31
CA GLY A 162 -12.10 10.92 7.03
C GLY A 162 -10.60 10.86 6.77
N GLY A 163 -10.05 12.03 6.43
CA GLY A 163 -8.64 12.21 6.12
C GLY A 163 -7.73 12.11 7.36
N LEU A 164 -6.43 12.11 7.12
CA LEU A 164 -5.46 12.28 8.21
C LEU A 164 -5.61 13.70 8.80
N GLU A 165 -5.61 13.83 10.12
CA GLU A 165 -5.68 15.16 10.74
C GLU A 165 -4.48 16.00 10.31
N SER A 166 -4.72 17.29 10.01
CA SER A 166 -3.65 18.19 9.60
C SER A 166 -2.83 18.57 10.81
N GLY A 167 -1.52 18.34 10.74
CA GLY A 167 -0.58 18.63 11.80
C GLY A 167 0.81 18.11 11.45
N VAL A 168 1.74 18.28 12.39
CA VAL A 168 3.07 17.67 12.31
C VAL A 168 2.90 16.16 12.36
N LEU A 169 3.45 15.46 11.38
CA LEU A 169 3.42 14.00 11.35
C LEU A 169 4.28 13.45 12.51
N PRO A 170 3.83 12.39 13.21
CA PRO A 170 4.55 11.87 14.37
C PRO A 170 5.90 11.23 14.01
N LEU A 171 6.10 10.95 12.72
CA LEU A 171 7.35 10.50 12.13
C LEU A 171 7.65 11.44 10.95
N GLU A 172 8.87 11.94 10.87
CA GLU A 172 9.28 12.77 9.72
C GLU A 172 9.23 11.95 8.42
N PRO A 173 8.64 12.49 7.34
CA PRO A 173 8.66 11.86 6.02
C PRO A 173 10.10 11.73 5.51
N ASP A 174 10.37 10.66 4.75
CA ASP A 174 11.69 10.51 4.12
C ASP A 174 11.84 11.48 2.95
N GLU A 175 10.74 11.73 2.23
CA GLU A 175 10.65 12.68 1.12
C GLU A 175 9.31 13.41 1.17
N GLY A 176 9.31 14.68 0.76
CA GLY A 176 8.10 15.50 0.61
C GLY A 176 7.83 16.42 1.81
N PRO A 177 6.64 17.02 1.87
CA PRO A 177 6.32 18.03 2.88
C PRO A 177 6.16 17.39 4.27
N ALA A 178 6.56 18.12 5.33
CA ALA A 178 6.41 17.67 6.73
C ALA A 178 4.96 17.56 7.21
N GLN A 179 4.01 18.11 6.46
CA GLN A 179 2.58 18.09 6.77
C GLN A 179 1.80 17.39 5.66
N ALA A 180 0.85 16.54 6.06
CA ALA A 180 -0.06 15.88 5.14
C ALA A 180 -1.30 16.75 4.86
N VAL A 181 -1.70 16.80 3.58
CA VAL A 181 -2.99 17.37 3.17
C VAL A 181 -4.10 16.37 3.49
N LYS A 182 -5.17 16.79 4.19
CA LYS A 182 -6.26 15.90 4.62
C LYS A 182 -6.86 15.08 3.48
N ALA A 183 -7.01 15.69 2.30
CA ALA A 183 -7.57 15.07 1.10
C ALA A 183 -6.66 14.00 0.46
N LYS A 184 -5.36 13.96 0.82
CA LYS A 184 -4.38 13.04 0.25
C LYS A 184 -3.85 12.02 1.27
N GLY A 185 -3.60 12.46 2.50
CA GLY A 185 -2.92 11.67 3.52
C GLY A 185 -1.42 11.52 3.23
N VAL A 186 -0.85 10.36 3.54
CA VAL A 186 0.56 10.00 3.25
C VAL A 186 0.63 8.74 2.38
N ALA A 187 1.79 8.47 1.78
CA ALA A 187 2.05 7.24 1.03
C ALA A 187 3.24 6.45 1.60
N VAL A 188 3.10 5.13 1.71
CA VAL A 188 4.19 4.25 2.16
C VAL A 188 4.67 3.36 1.01
N ILE A 189 5.94 3.45 0.62
CA ILE A 189 6.45 2.88 -0.63
C ILE A 189 7.70 2.05 -0.34
N GLY A 190 7.75 0.78 -0.74
CA GLY A 190 8.88 -0.06 -0.39
C GLY A 190 9.23 -1.10 -1.41
N ALA A 191 10.28 -1.85 -1.07
CA ALA A 191 10.73 -2.99 -1.84
C ALA A 191 11.06 -4.15 -0.90
N THR A 192 10.49 -5.32 -1.17
CA THR A 192 10.71 -6.53 -0.36
C THR A 192 10.83 -7.76 -1.25
N LYS A 193 11.31 -8.87 -0.68
CA LYS A 193 11.06 -10.19 -1.25
C LYS A 193 9.55 -10.43 -1.39
N TRP A 194 9.16 -11.43 -2.18
CA TRP A 194 7.75 -11.76 -2.39
C TRP A 194 7.00 -11.94 -1.05
N VAL A 195 5.80 -11.35 -0.95
CA VAL A 195 4.91 -11.45 0.21
C VAL A 195 3.53 -11.80 -0.28
N ASP A 196 2.92 -12.83 0.27
CA ASP A 196 1.52 -13.17 0.02
C ASP A 196 0.61 -12.67 1.13
N ASN A 197 -0.55 -12.16 0.70
CA ASN A 197 -1.62 -11.72 1.58
C ASN A 197 -2.78 -12.70 1.40
N TYR A 198 -3.25 -13.28 2.49
CA TYR A 198 -4.44 -14.13 2.48
C TYR A 198 -5.31 -13.80 3.70
N ASN A 199 -6.62 -13.93 3.50
CA ASN A 199 -7.61 -13.72 4.55
C ASN A 199 -8.15 -15.08 4.99
N VAL A 200 -8.23 -15.30 6.31
CA VAL A 200 -8.87 -16.48 6.89
C VAL A 200 -10.19 -16.04 7.51
N PRO A 201 -11.36 -16.40 6.93
CA PRO A 201 -12.65 -16.13 7.54
C PRO A 201 -12.77 -16.87 8.88
N VAL A 202 -13.17 -16.15 9.94
CA VAL A 202 -13.40 -16.72 11.27
C VAL A 202 -14.82 -16.36 11.70
N PHE A 203 -15.67 -17.37 11.88
CA PHE A 203 -17.03 -17.19 12.37
C PHE A 203 -17.01 -17.05 13.89
N CYS A 204 -16.88 -15.81 14.38
CA CYS A 204 -16.82 -15.49 15.81
C CYS A 204 -17.37 -14.09 16.06
N THR A 205 -18.16 -13.93 17.12
CA THR A 205 -18.72 -12.63 17.55
C THR A 205 -17.80 -11.87 18.51
N ASP A 206 -16.83 -12.54 19.14
CA ASP A 206 -15.83 -11.91 20.02
C ASP A 206 -14.55 -11.57 19.25
N ILE A 207 -14.46 -10.31 18.80
CA ILE A 207 -13.24 -9.79 18.15
C ILE A 207 -12.00 -9.86 19.05
N GLY A 208 -12.18 -9.86 20.38
CA GLY A 208 -11.10 -10.07 21.35
C GLY A 208 -10.47 -11.45 21.23
N THR A 209 -11.29 -12.50 21.07
CA THR A 209 -10.82 -13.86 20.78
C THR A 209 -10.06 -13.91 19.45
N VAL A 210 -10.63 -13.35 18.38
CA VAL A 210 -9.97 -13.34 17.06
C VAL A 210 -8.63 -12.59 17.10
N ARG A 211 -8.53 -11.47 17.85
CA ARG A 211 -7.27 -10.73 18.08
C ARG A 211 -6.24 -11.57 18.83
N ARG A 212 -6.65 -12.38 19.81
CA ARG A 212 -5.75 -13.32 20.51
C ARG A 212 -5.23 -14.41 19.56
N ILE A 213 -6.09 -14.96 18.72
CA ILE A 213 -5.71 -15.93 17.67
C ILE A 213 -4.70 -15.31 16.71
N ALA A 214 -5.00 -14.14 16.15
CA ALA A 214 -4.11 -13.43 15.24
C ALA A 214 -2.73 -13.23 15.88
N ARG A 215 -2.67 -12.75 17.13
CA ARG A 215 -1.41 -12.58 17.86
C ARG A 215 -0.61 -13.88 17.94
N ARG A 216 -1.23 -15.01 18.31
CA ARG A 216 -0.54 -16.30 18.42
C ARG A 216 -0.05 -16.85 17.08
N VAL A 217 -0.69 -16.50 15.97
CA VAL A 217 -0.23 -16.89 14.63
C VAL A 217 0.96 -16.02 14.18
N SER A 218 0.97 -14.73 14.55
CA SER A 218 2.03 -13.81 14.15
C SER A 218 3.39 -14.17 14.75
N GLY A 219 4.46 -13.98 13.99
CA GLY A 219 5.83 -14.17 14.50
C GLY A 219 6.13 -13.29 15.71
N ARG A 220 5.58 -12.06 15.75
CA ARG A 220 5.71 -11.16 16.91
C ARG A 220 5.09 -11.72 18.19
N GLY A 221 4.04 -12.54 18.07
CA GLY A 221 3.40 -13.19 19.21
C GLY A 221 3.94 -14.57 19.53
N GLY A 222 5.13 -14.93 18.99
CA GLY A 222 5.75 -16.24 19.18
C GLY A 222 5.23 -17.34 18.24
N GLY A 223 4.46 -16.97 17.21
CA GLY A 223 3.92 -17.89 16.22
C GLY A 223 4.85 -18.17 15.05
N LEU A 224 4.28 -18.23 13.85
CA LEU A 224 5.00 -18.55 12.62
C LEU A 224 6.00 -17.44 12.26
N ALA A 225 7.25 -17.83 12.02
CA ALA A 225 8.29 -16.90 11.58
C ALA A 225 7.87 -16.19 10.28
N SER A 226 8.18 -14.90 10.17
CA SER A 226 7.84 -14.03 9.01
C SER A 226 6.34 -13.80 8.76
N VAL A 227 5.44 -14.33 9.60
CA VAL A 227 4.00 -14.06 9.49
C VAL A 227 3.62 -12.81 10.27
N GLN A 228 2.98 -11.86 9.57
CA GLN A 228 2.24 -10.77 10.18
C GLN A 228 0.75 -11.05 10.04
N SER A 229 -0.02 -10.78 11.08
CA SER A 229 -1.46 -11.00 11.08
C SER A 229 -2.18 -9.90 11.86
N MET A 230 -3.43 -9.65 11.46
CA MET A 230 -4.34 -8.77 12.17
C MET A 230 -5.75 -9.34 12.11
N ALA A 231 -6.57 -8.99 13.09
CA ALA A 231 -7.98 -9.35 13.12
C ALA A 231 -8.81 -8.11 12.76
N LEU A 232 -9.62 -8.25 11.70
CA LEU A 232 -10.55 -7.23 11.24
C LEU A 232 -11.98 -7.74 11.44
N ALA A 233 -12.86 -6.87 11.93
CA ALA A 233 -14.28 -7.17 12.01
C ALA A 233 -14.93 -6.91 10.65
N LYS A 234 -15.68 -7.89 10.15
CA LYS A 234 -16.54 -7.73 8.97
C LYS A 234 -17.97 -7.65 9.49
N LEU A 235 -18.40 -6.46 9.91
CA LEU A 235 -19.80 -6.15 10.26
C LEU A 235 -20.65 -6.23 8.99
#